data_AF-A0A1H4B4G9-F1
#
_entry.id   AF-A0A1H4B4G9-F1
#
_cell.length_a   1.000
_cell.length_b   1.000
_cell.length_c   1.000
_cell.angle_alpha   90.00
_cell.angle_beta   90.00
_cell.angle_gamma   90.00
#
_symmetry.space_group_name_H-M   'P 1'
#
loop_
_entity.id
_entity.type
_entity.pdbx_description
1 polymer ?
#
loop_
_entity_poly.entity_id
_entity_poly.type
_entity_poly.pdbx_seq_one_letter_code
_entity_poly.pdbx_strand_id
1 'polypeptide(L)'
;MSNYIEYKDSIAFHPGYYIKELIDESGLTQEDFAKRLDTTPKNLSLLIRGEQSLSTDIAIKLSRMLGTSISYWQNLQDSYDAVAVQLDLEADYEEEKKIFALLDYKYFREYCGLPDLPRKIDEQIKVTREYLGVSSLNVLALLVLSVVFLLVVGLLLGFLIVRLLVLVLLALLLALDLDHIRYVNQMFRSAVVYALI
;
A
#
# COMPACT_ATOMS: atom_id res chain seq x y z
N MET A 1 11.22 13.50 -8.18
CA MET A 1 9.89 13.87 -7.66
C MET A 1 9.82 15.38 -7.58
N SER A 2 8.66 15.98 -7.84
CA SER A 2 8.46 17.41 -7.55
C SER A 2 8.48 17.61 -6.04
N ASN A 3 8.99 18.75 -5.57
CA ASN A 3 9.03 19.10 -4.14
C ASN A 3 7.70 19.69 -3.64
N TYR A 4 6.63 19.48 -4.41
CA TYR A 4 5.26 19.76 -4.04
C TYR A 4 4.37 18.70 -4.69
N ILE A 5 3.23 18.49 -4.04
CA ILE A 5 2.18 17.58 -4.44
C ILE A 5 0.92 18.41 -4.64
N GLU A 6 0.28 18.27 -5.79
CA GLU A 6 -1.04 18.81 -6.05
C GLU A 6 -2.03 17.64 -6.06
N TYR A 7 -3.02 17.68 -5.18
CA TYR A 7 -4.03 16.63 -5.08
C TYR A 7 -5.41 17.22 -4.80
N LYS A 8 -6.35 16.92 -5.70
CA LYS A 8 -7.72 17.49 -5.70
C LYS A 8 -7.62 19.02 -5.63
N ASP A 9 -8.04 19.63 -4.51
CA ASP A 9 -8.01 21.08 -4.28
C ASP A 9 -6.92 21.50 -3.28
N SER A 10 -5.98 20.61 -2.94
CA SER A 10 -4.93 20.86 -1.95
C SER A 10 -3.54 20.77 -2.58
N ILE A 11 -2.73 21.81 -2.35
CA ILE A 11 -1.31 21.82 -2.70
C ILE A 11 -0.52 21.67 -1.42
N ALA A 12 0.30 20.62 -1.34
CA ALA A 12 1.20 20.37 -0.22
C ALA A 12 2.65 20.57 -0.68
N PHE A 13 3.37 21.44 0.03
CA PHE A 13 4.76 21.75 -0.27
C PHE A 13 5.66 20.98 0.69
N HIS A 14 6.63 20.25 0.13
CA HIS A 14 7.66 19.59 0.94
C HIS A 14 8.47 20.67 1.68
N PRO A 15 8.96 20.44 2.91
CA PRO A 15 9.81 21.40 3.61
C PRO A 15 11.02 21.88 2.79
N GLY A 16 11.54 21.00 1.92
CA GLY A 16 12.59 21.31 0.96
C GLY A 16 12.27 22.42 -0.05
N TYR A 17 11.00 22.62 -0.38
CA TYR A 17 10.55 23.74 -1.21
C TYR A 17 10.87 25.08 -0.54
N TYR A 18 10.45 25.25 0.72
CA TYR A 18 10.73 26.47 1.49
C TYR A 18 12.22 26.67 1.77
N ILE A 19 12.95 25.58 2.01
CA ILE A 19 14.41 25.65 2.20
C ILE A 19 15.09 26.18 0.94
N LYS A 20 14.60 25.79 -0.25
CA LYS A 20 15.11 26.31 -1.51
C LYS A 20 14.84 27.81 -1.64
N GLU A 21 13.62 28.26 -1.34
CA GLU A 21 13.28 29.69 -1.35
C GLU A 21 14.19 30.49 -0.41
N LEU A 22 14.43 29.98 0.80
CA LEU A 22 15.35 30.62 1.76
C LEU A 22 16.79 30.70 1.24
N ILE A 23 17.27 29.69 0.52
CA ILE A 23 18.60 29.70 -0.10
C ILE A 23 18.64 30.78 -1.19
N ASP A 24 17.64 30.79 -2.08
CA ASP A 24 17.54 31.73 -3.18
C ASP A 24 17.44 33.19 -2.68
N GLU A 25 16.69 33.44 -1.60
CA GLU A 25 16.58 34.75 -0.95
C GLU A 25 17.83 35.17 -0.18
N SER A 26 18.55 34.22 0.42
CA SER A 26 19.76 34.51 1.20
C SER A 26 20.94 34.98 0.34
N GLY A 27 20.88 34.76 -0.97
CA GLY A 27 21.99 34.99 -1.90
C GLY A 27 23.18 34.04 -1.68
N LEU A 28 23.04 33.01 -0.84
CA LEU A 28 24.07 32.02 -0.57
C LEU A 28 24.00 30.91 -1.61
N THR A 29 25.15 30.28 -1.86
CA THR A 29 25.14 29.00 -2.57
C THR A 29 24.53 27.92 -1.68
N GLN A 30 23.94 26.90 -2.29
CA GLN A 30 23.43 25.74 -1.54
C GLN A 30 24.53 25.06 -0.71
N GLU A 31 25.78 25.08 -1.18
CA GLU A 31 26.92 24.54 -0.43
C GLU A 31 27.20 25.36 0.84
N ASP A 32 27.18 26.68 0.73
CA ASP A 32 27.40 27.57 1.88
C ASP A 32 26.26 27.49 2.89
N PHE A 33 25.02 27.37 2.41
CA PHE A 33 23.86 27.14 3.27
C PHE A 33 23.98 25.81 4.02
N ALA A 34 24.38 24.73 3.33
CA ALA A 34 24.60 23.42 3.95
C ALA A 34 25.67 23.48 5.05
N LYS A 35 26.78 24.18 4.80
CA LYS A 35 27.84 24.40 5.79
C LYS A 35 27.33 25.15 7.02
N ARG A 36 26.54 26.21 6.83
CA ARG A 36 25.93 26.98 7.93
C ARG A 36 24.92 26.17 8.74
N LEU A 37 24.18 25.30 8.05
CA LEU A 37 23.22 24.41 8.67
C LEU A 37 23.87 23.18 9.32
N ASP A 38 25.20 23.01 9.24
CA ASP A 38 25.91 21.84 9.74
C ASP A 38 25.37 20.52 9.13
N THR A 39 25.29 20.50 7.79
CA THR A 39 24.88 19.33 7.01
C THR A 39 25.69 19.23 5.73
N THR A 40 25.59 18.09 5.04
CA THR A 40 26.28 17.92 3.75
C THR A 40 25.46 18.56 2.62
N PRO A 41 26.10 19.14 1.58
CA PRO A 41 25.39 19.67 0.41
C PRO A 41 24.52 18.61 -0.29
N LYS A 42 24.98 17.35 -0.28
CA LYS A 42 24.24 16.20 -0.78
C LYS A 42 22.95 15.98 0.01
N ASN A 43 23.02 16.00 1.34
CA ASN A 43 21.86 15.87 2.21
C ASN A 43 20.87 17.01 1.96
N LEU A 44 21.34 18.26 1.93
CA LEU A 44 20.50 19.41 1.62
C LEU A 44 19.84 19.30 0.23
N SER A 45 20.57 18.77 -0.76
CA SER A 45 20.06 18.58 -2.13
C SER A 45 18.91 17.57 -2.19
N LEU A 46 19.04 16.43 -1.51
CA LEU A 46 17.99 15.43 -1.42
C LEU A 46 16.72 16.01 -0.78
N LEU A 47 16.91 16.82 0.27
CA LEU A 47 15.81 17.46 0.99
C LEU A 47 15.07 18.47 0.09
N ILE A 48 15.81 19.32 -0.63
CA ILE A 48 15.26 20.31 -1.58
C ILE A 48 14.45 19.64 -2.71
N ARG A 49 14.92 18.48 -3.19
CA ARG A 49 14.21 17.70 -4.23
C ARG A 49 13.00 16.92 -3.70
N GLY A 50 12.76 16.90 -2.39
CA GLY A 50 11.68 16.10 -1.80
C GLY A 50 11.94 14.59 -1.86
N GLU A 51 13.19 14.17 -2.02
CA GLU A 51 13.59 12.75 -2.07
C GLU A 51 13.80 12.14 -0.68
N GLN A 52 13.81 12.98 0.36
CA GLN A 52 13.86 12.54 1.75
C GLN A 52 13.03 13.47 2.62
N SER A 53 12.45 12.90 3.67
CA SER A 53 11.77 13.65 4.72
C SER A 53 12.75 14.50 5.53
N LEU A 54 12.24 15.59 6.08
CA LEU A 54 12.96 16.41 7.05
C LEU A 54 13.18 15.63 8.36
N SER A 55 14.43 15.41 8.73
CA SER A 55 14.75 14.81 10.03
C SER A 55 14.59 15.81 11.18
N THR A 56 14.29 15.30 12.38
CA THR A 56 14.23 16.12 13.60
C THR A 56 15.53 16.88 13.87
N ASP A 57 16.69 16.29 13.57
CA ASP A 57 17.99 16.97 13.69
C ASP A 57 18.08 18.21 12.79
N ILE A 58 17.66 18.08 11.51
CA ILE A 58 17.66 19.21 10.58
C ILE A 58 16.62 20.26 11.01
N ALA A 59 15.45 19.85 11.52
CA ALA A 59 14.45 20.78 12.06
C ALA A 59 15.00 21.60 13.24
N ILE A 60 15.75 20.97 14.15
CA ILE A 60 16.44 21.66 15.25
C ILE A 60 17.47 22.64 14.70
N LYS A 61 18.31 22.21 13.74
CA LYS A 61 19.34 23.05 13.14
C LYS A 61 18.73 24.27 12.42
N LEU A 62 17.67 24.07 11.65
CA LEU A 62 16.93 25.14 10.96
C LEU A 62 16.30 26.12 11.95
N SER A 63 15.67 25.61 13.01
CA SER A 63 15.05 26.44 14.06
C SER A 63 16.07 27.39 14.70
N ARG A 64 17.27 26.87 15.01
CA ARG A 64 18.37 27.64 15.62
C ARG A 64 19.00 28.63 14.64
N MET A 65 19.14 28.25 13.37
CA MET A 65 19.75 29.10 12.34
C MET A 65 18.84 30.26 11.92
N LEU A 66 17.53 30.03 11.84
CA LEU A 66 16.56 30.98 11.29
C LEU A 66 15.69 31.66 12.36
N GLY A 67 15.83 31.28 13.64
CA GLY A 67 15.01 31.82 14.73
C GLY A 67 13.55 31.37 14.67
N THR A 68 13.27 30.26 14.00
CA THR A 68 11.93 29.66 13.88
C THR A 68 11.71 28.59 14.95
N SER A 69 10.50 28.06 15.10
CA SER A 69 10.23 26.94 16.01
C SER A 69 10.53 25.60 15.35
N ILE A 70 10.90 24.59 16.15
CA ILE A 70 11.07 23.21 15.65
C ILE A 70 9.75 22.67 15.10
N SER A 71 8.65 22.96 15.82
CA SER A 71 7.31 22.54 15.42
C SER A 71 6.88 23.11 14.08
N TYR A 72 7.34 24.32 13.71
CA TYR A 72 7.05 24.88 12.38
C TYR A 72 7.52 23.94 11.28
N TRP A 73 8.77 23.48 11.35
CA TRP A 73 9.37 22.60 10.36
C TRP A 73 8.78 21.19 10.37
N GLN A 74 8.44 20.67 11.55
CA GLN A 74 7.76 19.39 11.68
C GLN A 74 6.35 19.44 11.09
N ASN A 75 5.59 20.50 11.39
CA ASN A 75 4.24 20.66 10.85
C ASN A 75 4.23 20.75 9.31
N LEU A 76 5.26 21.34 8.69
CA LEU A 76 5.40 21.34 7.23
C LEU A 76 5.61 19.93 6.68
N GLN A 77 6.44 19.11 7.34
CA GLN A 77 6.65 17.71 6.96
C GLN A 77 5.37 16.91 7.14
N ASP A 78 4.71 17.03 8.29
CA ASP A 78 3.47 16.31 8.61
C ASP A 78 2.36 16.65 7.61
N SER A 79 2.23 17.93 7.23
CA SER A 79 1.24 18.38 6.25
C SER A 79 1.51 17.79 4.86
N TYR A 80 2.79 17.71 4.46
CA TYR A 80 3.19 17.09 3.19
C TYR A 80 2.93 15.58 3.19
N ASP A 81 3.37 14.89 4.24
CA ASP A 81 3.23 13.44 4.37
C ASP A 81 1.76 13.03 4.44
N ALA A 82 0.89 13.82 5.08
CA ALA A 82 -0.54 13.55 5.11
C ALA A 82 -1.17 13.52 3.72
N VAL A 83 -0.78 14.44 2.82
CA VAL A 83 -1.31 14.47 1.45
C VAL A 83 -0.69 13.36 0.60
N ALA A 84 0.60 13.06 0.79
CA ALA A 84 1.25 11.93 0.13
C ALA A 84 0.58 10.59 0.48
N VAL A 85 0.29 10.36 1.77
CA VAL A 85 -0.41 9.16 2.24
C VAL A 85 -1.83 9.07 1.65
N GLN A 86 -2.55 10.18 1.55
CA GLN A 86 -3.89 10.19 0.93
C GLN A 86 -3.86 9.79 -0.55
N LEU A 87 -2.85 10.25 -1.28
CA LEU A 87 -2.64 9.87 -2.67
C LEU A 87 -2.37 8.38 -2.82
N ASP A 88 -1.44 7.85 -2.02
CA ASP A 88 -1.09 6.43 -2.04
C ASP A 88 -2.29 5.55 -1.68
N LEU A 89 -3.06 5.92 -0.65
CA LEU A 89 -4.27 5.20 -0.25
C LEU A 89 -5.34 5.20 -1.35
N GLU A 90 -5.55 6.31 -2.06
CA GLU A 90 -6.51 6.37 -3.16
C GLU A 90 -6.04 5.51 -4.35
N ALA A 91 -4.74 5.52 -4.66
CA ALA A 91 -4.17 4.66 -5.69
C ALA A 91 -4.35 3.18 -5.35
N ASP A 92 -4.01 2.79 -4.11
CA ASP A 92 -4.20 1.43 -3.59
C ASP A 92 -5.67 1.00 -3.66
N TYR A 93 -6.59 1.91 -3.31
CA TYR A 93 -8.03 1.64 -3.33
C TYR A 93 -8.57 1.44 -4.76
N GLU A 94 -8.06 2.20 -5.73
CA GLU A 94 -8.41 2.02 -7.14
C GLU A 94 -7.88 0.70 -7.72
N GLU A 95 -6.71 0.24 -7.27
CA GLU A 95 -6.23 -1.11 -7.58
C GLU A 95 -7.09 -2.18 -6.92
N GLU A 96 -7.48 -1.96 -5.67
CA GLU A 96 -8.32 -2.88 -4.91
C GLU A 96 -9.68 -3.10 -5.60
N LYS A 97 -10.31 -2.03 -6.11
CA LYS A 97 -11.54 -2.11 -6.90
C LYS A 97 -11.38 -2.97 -8.15
N LYS A 98 -10.24 -2.88 -8.84
CA LYS A 98 -9.95 -3.69 -10.04
C LYS A 98 -9.86 -5.17 -9.68
N ILE A 99 -9.18 -5.50 -8.58
CA ILE A 99 -9.07 -6.89 -8.10
C ILE A 99 -10.43 -7.40 -7.65
N PHE A 100 -11.18 -6.59 -6.91
CA PHE A 100 -12.52 -6.93 -6.45
C PHE A 100 -13.46 -7.23 -7.62
N ALA A 101 -13.36 -6.49 -8.73
CA ALA A 101 -14.13 -6.77 -9.93
C ALA A 101 -13.86 -8.17 -10.54
N LEU A 102 -12.69 -8.75 -10.29
CA LEU A 102 -12.33 -10.10 -10.75
C LEU A 102 -12.86 -11.21 -9.83
N LEU A 103 -13.13 -10.90 -8.56
CA LEU A 103 -13.48 -11.90 -7.53
C LEU A 103 -14.95 -12.34 -7.58
N ASP A 104 -15.81 -11.66 -8.35
CA ASP A 104 -17.26 -11.86 -8.43
C ASP A 104 -17.95 -12.00 -7.05
N TYR A 105 -18.48 -10.89 -6.54
CA TYR A 105 -19.17 -10.83 -5.24
C TYR A 105 -20.32 -11.84 -5.11
N LYS A 106 -20.90 -12.30 -6.24
CA LYS A 106 -21.95 -13.31 -6.24
C LYS A 106 -21.48 -14.61 -5.57
N TYR A 107 -20.22 -15.02 -5.81
CA TYR A 107 -19.65 -16.21 -5.18
C TYR A 107 -19.67 -16.11 -3.65
N PHE A 108 -19.24 -14.98 -3.10
CA PHE A 108 -19.19 -14.80 -1.65
C PHE A 108 -20.59 -14.69 -1.02
N ARG A 109 -21.55 -14.13 -1.75
CA ARG A 109 -22.96 -14.11 -1.30
C ARG A 109 -23.54 -15.53 -1.22
N GLU A 110 -23.34 -16.33 -2.26
CA GLU A 110 -23.96 -17.65 -2.39
C GLU A 110 -23.30 -18.73 -1.53
N TYR A 111 -21.97 -18.70 -1.42
CA TYR A 111 -21.20 -19.78 -0.78
C TYR A 111 -20.56 -19.37 0.56
N CYS A 112 -20.29 -18.08 0.77
CA CYS A 112 -19.68 -17.57 2.00
C CYS A 112 -20.70 -16.91 2.95
N GLY A 113 -21.97 -16.80 2.55
CA GLY A 113 -23.02 -16.21 3.38
C GLY A 113 -22.92 -14.70 3.58
N LEU A 114 -22.22 -13.99 2.68
CA LEU A 114 -22.13 -12.52 2.75
C LEU A 114 -23.46 -11.82 2.45
N PRO A 115 -23.71 -10.64 3.06
CA PRO A 115 -24.95 -9.89 2.86
C PRO A 115 -25.17 -9.47 1.40
N ASP A 116 -26.43 -9.34 0.99
CA ASP A 116 -26.75 -8.77 -0.31
C ASP A 116 -26.61 -7.25 -0.29
N LEU A 117 -25.54 -6.75 -0.92
CA LEU A 117 -25.21 -5.33 -1.01
C LEU A 117 -25.23 -4.84 -2.47
N PRO A 118 -26.40 -4.68 -3.11
CA PRO A 118 -26.46 -4.36 -4.53
C PRO A 118 -25.91 -2.97 -4.82
N ARG A 119 -25.02 -2.86 -5.82
CA ARG A 119 -24.41 -1.60 -6.32
C ARG A 119 -23.60 -0.80 -5.28
N LYS A 120 -23.29 -1.39 -4.13
CA LYS A 120 -22.48 -0.76 -3.08
C LYS A 120 -21.08 -1.37 -3.04
N ILE A 121 -20.28 -1.07 -4.05
CA ILE A 121 -18.96 -1.70 -4.26
C ILE A 121 -18.05 -1.49 -3.04
N ASP A 122 -18.03 -0.29 -2.46
CA ASP A 122 -17.18 0.01 -1.30
C ASP A 122 -17.54 -0.83 -0.06
N GLU A 123 -18.85 -1.00 0.21
CA GLU A 123 -19.33 -1.85 1.30
C GLU A 123 -19.05 -3.33 1.00
N GLN A 124 -19.20 -3.76 -0.25
CA GLN A 124 -18.87 -5.12 -0.66
C GLN A 124 -17.37 -5.42 -0.44
N ILE A 125 -16.47 -4.53 -0.89
CA ILE A 125 -15.02 -4.65 -0.69
C ILE A 125 -14.70 -4.73 0.80
N LYS A 126 -15.30 -3.87 1.63
CA LYS A 126 -15.11 -3.89 3.08
C LYS A 126 -15.50 -5.22 3.68
N VAL A 127 -16.70 -5.71 3.40
CA VAL A 127 -17.20 -6.97 3.96
C VAL A 127 -16.39 -8.17 3.45
N THR A 128 -15.95 -8.15 2.19
CA THR A 128 -15.06 -9.18 1.64
C THR A 128 -13.67 -9.16 2.30
N ARG A 129 -13.09 -7.99 2.58
CA ARG A 129 -11.84 -7.87 3.36
C ARG A 129 -11.99 -8.43 4.76
N GLU A 130 -13.07 -8.06 5.46
CA GLU A 130 -13.37 -8.52 6.81
C GLU A 130 -13.55 -10.05 6.84
N TYR A 131 -14.25 -10.61 5.86
CA TYR A 131 -14.45 -12.06 5.74
C TYR A 131 -13.15 -12.81 5.47
N LEU A 132 -12.27 -12.26 4.62
CA LEU A 132 -10.99 -12.87 4.29
C LEU A 132 -9.90 -12.59 5.34
N GLY A 133 -10.17 -11.74 6.34
CA GLY A 133 -9.19 -11.35 7.35
C GLY A 133 -7.99 -10.57 6.79
N VAL A 134 -8.13 -9.88 5.65
CA VAL A 134 -7.03 -9.17 4.97
C VAL A 134 -7.16 -7.65 5.12
N SER A 135 -6.01 -6.95 5.20
CA SER A 135 -5.97 -5.48 5.24
C SER A 135 -6.32 -4.84 3.89
N SER A 136 -6.00 -5.52 2.78
CA SER A 136 -6.32 -5.10 1.41
C SER A 136 -6.47 -6.34 0.52
N LEU A 137 -7.42 -6.28 -0.43
CA LEU A 137 -7.56 -7.31 -1.46
C LEU A 137 -6.38 -7.31 -2.44
N ASN A 138 -5.52 -6.28 -2.43
CA ASN A 138 -4.27 -6.24 -3.20
C ASN A 138 -3.34 -7.42 -2.85
N VAL A 139 -3.42 -7.94 -1.62
CA VAL A 139 -2.70 -9.14 -1.20
C VAL A 139 -3.07 -10.36 -2.04
N LEU A 140 -4.31 -10.43 -2.54
CA LEU A 140 -4.77 -11.51 -3.40
C LEU A 140 -4.12 -11.46 -4.79
N ALA A 141 -3.78 -10.27 -5.31
CA ALA A 141 -3.05 -10.17 -6.57
C ALA A 141 -1.64 -10.79 -6.47
N LEU A 142 -0.98 -10.66 -5.32
CA LEU A 142 0.31 -11.30 -5.04
C LEU A 142 0.20 -12.84 -5.00
N LEU A 143 -0.92 -13.36 -4.48
CA LEU A 143 -1.24 -14.79 -4.51
C LEU A 143 -1.61 -15.29 -5.91
N VAL A 144 -2.36 -14.50 -6.69
CA VAL A 144 -2.67 -14.84 -8.09
C VAL A 144 -1.40 -14.80 -8.94
N LEU A 145 -0.49 -13.85 -8.73
CA LEU A 145 0.80 -13.78 -9.41
C LEU A 145 1.69 -14.97 -9.05
N SER A 146 1.72 -15.40 -7.78
CA SER A 146 2.46 -16.59 -7.36
C SER A 146 1.87 -17.86 -7.97
N VAL A 147 0.54 -17.96 -8.09
CA VAL A 147 -0.16 -19.04 -8.79
C VAL A 147 0.13 -19.04 -10.28
N VAL A 148 0.08 -17.88 -10.95
CA VAL A 148 0.44 -17.74 -12.38
C VAL A 148 1.91 -18.10 -12.59
N PHE A 149 2.81 -17.68 -11.69
CA PHE A 149 4.22 -18.07 -11.72
C PHE A 149 4.38 -19.59 -11.53
N LEU A 150 3.69 -20.20 -10.57
CA LEU A 150 3.67 -21.66 -10.35
C LEU A 150 3.02 -22.42 -11.53
N LEU A 151 2.06 -21.80 -12.24
CA LEU A 151 1.44 -22.32 -13.47
C LEU A 151 2.38 -22.22 -14.67
N VAL A 152 3.13 -21.13 -14.79
CA VAL A 152 4.18 -20.93 -15.81
C VAL A 152 5.34 -21.89 -15.58
N VAL A 153 5.72 -22.14 -14.32
CA VAL A 153 6.65 -23.20 -13.94
C VAL A 153 6.04 -24.59 -14.14
N GLY A 154 4.73 -24.75 -13.87
CA GLY A 154 3.98 -25.99 -14.11
C GLY A 154 3.73 -26.29 -15.59
N LEU A 155 3.82 -25.31 -16.49
CA LEU A 155 3.84 -25.51 -17.94
C LEU A 155 5.11 -26.26 -18.40
N LEU A 156 6.18 -26.28 -17.59
CA LEU A 156 7.34 -27.16 -17.78
C LEU A 156 7.11 -28.58 -17.23
N LEU A 157 6.05 -28.80 -16.44
CA LEU A 157 5.74 -30.05 -15.74
C LEU A 157 4.21 -30.33 -15.78
N GLY A 158 3.69 -30.78 -16.93
CA GLY A 158 2.45 -31.55 -17.09
C GLY A 158 1.11 -31.02 -16.50
N PHE A 159 0.05 -31.01 -17.32
CA PHE A 159 -1.32 -30.54 -17.00
C PHE A 159 -1.95 -31.09 -15.69
N LEU A 160 -1.62 -32.32 -15.30
CA LEU A 160 -2.12 -32.95 -14.06
C LEU A 160 -1.55 -32.30 -12.78
N ILE A 161 -0.31 -31.84 -12.81
CA ILE A 161 0.38 -31.23 -11.66
C ILE A 161 -0.18 -29.83 -11.41
N VAL A 162 -0.41 -29.09 -12.49
CA VAL A 162 -1.00 -27.75 -12.47
C VAL A 162 -2.37 -27.74 -11.79
N ARG A 163 -3.26 -28.67 -12.18
CA ARG A 163 -4.60 -28.77 -11.60
C ARG A 163 -4.56 -29.11 -10.10
N LEU A 164 -3.61 -29.97 -9.71
CA LEU A 164 -3.44 -30.41 -8.33
C LEU A 164 -2.88 -29.29 -7.45
N LEU A 165 -1.96 -28.48 -7.97
CA LEU A 165 -1.40 -27.32 -7.27
C LEU A 165 -2.45 -26.23 -7.01
N VAL A 166 -3.30 -25.93 -8.00
CA VAL A 166 -4.38 -24.94 -7.83
C VAL A 166 -5.39 -25.41 -6.76
N LEU A 167 -5.77 -26.69 -6.77
CA LEU A 167 -6.70 -27.25 -5.79
C LEU A 167 -6.10 -27.31 -4.37
N VAL A 168 -4.82 -27.67 -4.24
CA VAL A 168 -4.11 -27.71 -2.95
C VAL A 168 -3.95 -26.31 -2.37
N LEU A 169 -3.72 -25.29 -3.19
CA LEU A 169 -3.59 -23.92 -2.72
C LEU A 169 -4.92 -23.33 -2.25
N LEU A 170 -6.01 -23.62 -2.98
CA LEU A 170 -7.37 -23.26 -2.57
C LEU A 170 -7.76 -23.96 -1.26
N ALA A 171 -7.36 -25.22 -1.09
CA ALA A 171 -7.56 -25.98 0.14
C ALA A 171 -6.71 -25.45 1.30
N LEU A 172 -5.45 -25.05 1.07
CA LEU A 172 -4.58 -24.42 2.08
C LEU A 172 -5.11 -23.05 2.52
N LEU A 173 -5.61 -22.24 1.58
CA LEU A 173 -6.23 -20.95 1.87
C LEU A 173 -7.47 -21.12 2.76
N LEU A 174 -8.28 -22.15 2.48
CA LEU A 174 -9.46 -22.52 3.29
C LEU A 174 -9.10 -23.20 4.63
N ALA A 175 -7.92 -23.84 4.73
CA ALA A 175 -7.48 -24.56 5.93
C ALA A 175 -6.70 -23.68 6.91
N LEU A 176 -6.04 -22.61 6.43
CA LEU A 176 -5.29 -21.67 7.27
C LEU A 176 -6.20 -20.66 7.99
N ASP A 177 -7.47 -20.56 7.61
CA ASP A 177 -8.48 -19.81 8.35
C ASP A 177 -9.64 -20.75 8.72
N LEU A 178 -9.49 -21.49 9.84
CA LEU A 178 -10.54 -21.92 10.78
C LEU A 178 -10.09 -23.14 11.62
N ASP A 179 -9.40 -22.87 12.73
CA ASP A 179 -9.43 -23.79 13.88
C ASP A 179 -10.80 -23.79 14.61
N HIS A 180 -11.81 -23.08 14.09
CA HIS A 180 -13.10 -22.88 14.76
C HIS A 180 -14.36 -23.48 14.11
N ILE A 181 -14.31 -24.17 12.97
CA ILE A 181 -15.54 -24.76 12.39
C ILE A 181 -15.41 -26.27 12.21
N ARG A 182 -15.85 -27.01 13.24
CA ARG A 182 -16.16 -28.46 13.24
C ARG A 182 -17.06 -28.94 12.09
N TYR A 183 -17.64 -28.02 11.31
CA TYR A 183 -18.63 -28.29 10.26
C TYR A 183 -18.05 -28.56 8.86
N VAL A 184 -16.79 -28.19 8.60
CA VAL A 184 -16.17 -28.33 7.25
C VAL A 184 -15.79 -29.78 6.90
N ASN A 185 -15.70 -30.65 7.91
CA ASN A 185 -15.26 -32.04 7.73
C ASN A 185 -16.17 -32.88 6.82
N GLN A 186 -17.45 -32.52 6.69
CA GLN A 186 -18.40 -33.25 5.86
C GLN A 186 -18.34 -32.82 4.38
N MET A 187 -18.14 -31.52 4.10
CA MET A 187 -17.91 -31.01 2.74
C MET A 187 -16.54 -31.42 2.18
N PHE A 188 -15.51 -31.44 3.03
CA PHE A 188 -14.18 -31.85 2.62
C PHE A 188 -14.13 -33.34 2.22
N ARG A 189 -14.85 -34.20 2.95
CA ARG A 189 -14.97 -35.63 2.60
C ARG A 189 -15.69 -35.85 1.27
N SER A 190 -16.74 -35.09 0.95
CA SER A 190 -17.42 -35.21 -0.35
C SER A 190 -16.57 -34.71 -1.53
N ALA A 191 -15.79 -33.63 -1.35
CA ALA A 191 -14.92 -33.10 -2.39
C ALA A 191 -13.72 -34.01 -2.68
N VAL A 192 -13.15 -34.64 -1.64
CA VAL A 192 -12.05 -35.62 -1.78
C VAL A 192 -12.53 -36.92 -2.45
N VAL A 193 -13.75 -37.39 -2.15
CA VAL A 193 -14.33 -38.57 -2.81
C VAL A 193 -14.58 -38.34 -4.30
N TYR A 194 -14.92 -37.11 -4.71
CA TYR A 194 -15.12 -36.77 -6.14
C TYR A 194 -13.81 -36.66 -6.93
N ALA A 195 -12.67 -36.48 -6.25
CA ALA A 195 -11.34 -36.39 -6.86
C ALA A 195 -10.63 -37.75 -6.99
N LEU A 196 -11.19 -38.81 -6.39
CA LEU A 196 -10.63 -40.17 -6.33
C LEU A 196 -11.41 -41.20 -7.17
N ILE A 197 -12.41 -40.76 -7.94
CA ILE A 197 -13.12 -41.52 -8.99
C ILE A 197 -12.68 -40.95 -10.34
#